data_AF-A0A2V8UJZ8-F1
#
_entry.id   AF-A0A2V8UJZ8-F1
#
_cell.length_a   1.000
_cell.length_b   1.000
_cell.length_c   1.000
_cell.angle_alpha   90.00
_cell.angle_beta   90.00
_cell.angle_gamma   90.00
#
_symmetry.space_group_name_H-M   'P 1'
#
loop_
_entity.id
_entity.type
_entity.pdbx_description
1 polymer ?
#
loop_
_entity_poly.entity_id
_entity_poly.type
_entity_poly.pdbx_seq_one_letter_code
_entity_poly.pdbx_strand_id
1 'polypeptide(L)'
;MPTFCARWPDGSFSIVGADDETDALIQLDELGDEPAELWPMDSCLLDFDLTDEGTFRLKQFGEQTGPEILERGYPVLSKTLESEAFAEHVIEGGADPQKYGSAETEMLRKAVEAERDRLKSFQRTSATTERGKELQRELGGSGAYVDAIVEQVASKRLRRCEPGKKNKPN
;
A
#
# COMPACT_ATOMS: atom_id res chain seq x y z
N MET A 1 10.08 -7.88 11.64
CA MET A 1 9.80 -6.91 10.57
C MET A 1 8.29 -6.86 10.41
N PRO A 2 7.65 -5.74 10.81
CA PRO A 2 6.23 -5.53 10.59
C PRO A 2 5.81 -5.74 9.13
N THR A 3 4.52 -5.98 8.92
CA THR A 3 3.90 -6.02 7.60
C THR A 3 2.88 -4.91 7.54
N PHE A 4 2.85 -4.17 6.43
CA PHE A 4 1.91 -3.07 6.21
C PHE A 4 1.05 -3.38 4.99
N CYS A 5 -0.23 -3.01 5.07
CA CYS A 5 -1.14 -3.00 3.94
C CYS A 5 -1.39 -1.57 3.49
N ALA A 6 -1.27 -1.36 2.19
CA ALA A 6 -1.39 -0.07 1.52
C ALA A 6 -2.60 -0.11 0.59
N ARG A 7 -3.49 0.87 0.71
CA ARG A 7 -4.67 1.03 -0.16
C ARG A 7 -4.42 2.16 -1.14
N TRP A 8 -4.43 1.85 -2.43
CA TRP A 8 -4.14 2.83 -3.49
C TRP A 8 -5.37 3.66 -3.90
N PRO A 9 -5.23 4.86 -4.46
CA PRO A 9 -6.36 5.66 -4.92
C PRO A 9 -7.25 4.97 -5.98
N ASP A 10 -6.72 4.00 -6.73
CA ASP A 10 -7.37 3.38 -7.89
C ASP A 10 -8.31 2.21 -7.56
N GLY A 11 -8.26 1.68 -6.34
CA GLY A 11 -8.99 0.47 -5.98
C GLY A 11 -8.12 -0.71 -5.56
N SER A 12 -6.84 -0.70 -5.91
CA SER A 12 -5.91 -1.79 -5.58
C SER A 12 -5.36 -1.68 -4.16
N PHE A 13 -4.70 -2.74 -3.70
CA PHE A 13 -3.95 -2.75 -2.46
C PHE A 13 -2.61 -3.48 -2.67
N SER A 14 -1.62 -3.13 -1.86
CA SER A 14 -0.31 -3.79 -1.80
C SER A 14 0.03 -4.14 -0.36
N ILE A 15 0.84 -5.18 -0.17
CA ILE A 15 1.36 -5.58 1.14
C ILE A 15 2.89 -5.53 1.09
N VAL A 16 3.50 -4.91 2.09
CA VAL A 16 4.96 -4.72 2.15
C VAL A 16 5.48 -5.08 3.54
N GLY A 17 6.64 -5.74 3.59
CA GLY A 17 7.39 -5.93 4.83
C GLY A 17 8.37 -4.78 5.01
N ALA A 18 8.28 -4.06 6.12
CA ALA A 18 9.09 -2.87 6.37
C ALA A 18 9.39 -2.73 7.86
N ASP A 19 10.43 -1.97 8.19
CA ASP A 19 10.83 -1.74 9.59
C ASP A 19 9.84 -0.82 10.31
N ASP A 20 9.35 0.21 9.62
CA ASP A 20 8.33 1.15 10.09
C ASP A 20 7.49 1.69 8.93
N GLU A 21 6.56 2.62 9.23
CA GLU A 21 5.66 3.22 8.24
C GLU A 21 6.40 4.05 7.18
N THR A 22 7.49 4.72 7.56
CA THR A 22 8.30 5.51 6.61
C THR A 22 9.02 4.59 5.64
N ASP A 23 9.62 3.51 6.14
CA ASP A 23 10.26 2.49 5.33
C ASP A 23 9.24 1.80 4.40
N ALA A 24 8.02 1.55 4.87
CA ALA A 24 6.94 1.03 4.03
C ALA A 24 6.61 1.96 2.86
N LEU A 25 6.46 3.27 3.10
CA LEU A 25 6.22 4.25 2.03
C LEU A 25 7.37 4.34 1.03
N ILE A 26 8.61 4.24 1.51
CA ILE A 26 9.80 4.21 0.67
C ILE A 26 9.81 3.00 -0.26
N GLN A 27 9.52 1.81 0.27
CA GLN A 27 9.48 0.58 -0.52
C GLN A 27 8.29 0.55 -1.50
N LEU A 28 7.15 1.11 -1.12
CA LEU A 28 5.95 1.15 -1.97
C LEU A 28 6.08 2.09 -3.17
N ASP A 29 7.03 3.03 -3.16
CA ASP A 29 7.34 3.95 -4.29
C ASP A 29 7.66 3.18 -5.59
N GLU A 30 8.08 1.92 -5.50
CA GLU A 30 8.31 1.03 -6.64
C GLU A 30 7.03 0.70 -7.43
N LEU A 31 5.86 0.77 -6.80
CA LEU A 31 4.57 0.37 -7.37
C LEU A 31 3.64 1.54 -7.68
N GLY A 32 3.90 2.72 -7.11
CA GLY A 32 3.13 3.94 -7.34
C GLY A 32 3.54 5.07 -6.42
N ASP A 33 3.08 6.28 -6.74
CA ASP A 33 3.50 7.52 -6.05
C ASP A 33 3.28 7.48 -4.54
N GLU A 34 2.04 7.31 -4.07
CA GLU A 34 1.72 7.26 -2.64
C GLU A 34 0.38 6.53 -2.42
N PRO A 35 0.31 5.57 -1.49
CA PRO A 35 -0.95 4.96 -1.13
C PRO A 35 -1.83 5.97 -0.39
N ALA A 36 -3.14 5.88 -0.58
CA ALA A 36 -4.10 6.75 0.08
C ALA A 36 -4.28 6.42 1.57
N GLU A 37 -4.13 5.14 1.93
CA GLU A 37 -4.16 4.67 3.31
C GLU A 37 -3.06 3.62 3.50
N LEU A 38 -2.45 3.60 4.67
CA LEU A 38 -1.41 2.65 5.06
C LEU A 38 -1.62 2.26 6.52
N TRP A 39 -1.58 0.97 6.82
CA TRP A 39 -1.69 0.50 8.20
C TRP A 39 -0.85 -0.76 8.44
N PRO A 40 -0.34 -0.96 9.67
CA PRO A 40 0.27 -2.22 10.05
C PRO A 40 -0.78 -3.33 10.11
N MET A 41 -0.40 -4.51 9.63
CA MET A 41 -1.22 -5.72 9.69
C MET A 41 -0.92 -6.53 10.94
N ASP A 42 -1.97 -7.10 11.54
CA ASP A 42 -1.83 -8.00 12.69
C ASP A 42 -1.33 -9.38 12.25
N SER A 43 -1.75 -9.84 11.06
CA SER A 43 -1.27 -11.08 10.45
C SER A 43 -1.34 -11.02 8.93
N CYS A 44 -0.34 -11.60 8.25
CA CYS A 44 -0.34 -11.73 6.80
C CYS A 44 0.03 -13.15 6.40
N LEU A 45 -0.96 -13.92 5.95
CA LEU A 45 -0.78 -15.24 5.36
C LEU A 45 -1.38 -15.23 3.96
N LEU A 46 -0.53 -15.48 2.97
CA LEU A 46 -0.88 -15.53 1.56
C LEU A 46 -0.41 -16.87 1.00
N ASP A 47 -1.31 -17.61 0.36
CA ASP A 47 -1.00 -18.86 -0.32
C ASP A 47 -1.08 -18.63 -1.83
N PHE A 48 -0.09 -19.10 -2.58
CA PHE A 48 0.04 -18.89 -4.02
C PHE A 48 0.21 -20.21 -4.75
N ASP A 49 -0.49 -20.37 -5.87
CA ASP A 49 -0.31 -21.50 -6.78
C ASP A 49 0.66 -21.14 -7.92
N LEU A 50 1.48 -22.10 -8.35
CA LEU A 50 2.26 -22.04 -9.58
C LEU A 50 1.35 -22.40 -10.77
N THR A 51 1.34 -21.56 -11.80
CA THR A 51 0.55 -21.77 -13.02
C THR A 51 1.32 -22.58 -14.07
N ASP A 52 0.60 -23.16 -15.03
CA ASP A 52 1.19 -23.86 -16.18
C ASP A 52 2.01 -22.92 -17.10
N GLU A 53 1.82 -21.61 -16.97
CA GLU A 53 2.56 -20.57 -17.69
C GLU A 53 3.86 -20.17 -16.99
N GLY A 54 4.16 -20.76 -15.81
CA GLY A 54 5.33 -20.42 -15.00
C GLY A 54 5.19 -19.12 -14.21
N THR A 55 3.96 -18.66 -13.97
CA THR A 55 3.64 -17.49 -13.15
C THR A 55 3.04 -17.91 -11.80
N PHE A 56 2.85 -16.97 -10.88
CA PHE A 56 2.19 -17.22 -9.60
C PHE A 56 0.83 -16.53 -9.56
N ARG A 57 -0.17 -17.20 -8.99
CA ARG A 57 -1.50 -16.65 -8.73
C ARG A 57 -1.83 -16.81 -7.26
N LEU A 58 -2.41 -15.77 -6.64
CA LEU A 58 -2.94 -15.89 -5.28
C LEU A 58 -4.02 -16.98 -5.27
N LYS A 59 -3.80 -17.99 -4.43
CA LYS A 59 -4.73 -19.09 -4.21
C LYS A 59 -5.76 -18.71 -3.16
N GLN A 60 -5.29 -18.29 -1.98
CA GLN A 60 -6.15 -17.96 -0.85
C GLN A 60 -5.45 -17.00 0.13
N PHE A 61 -6.26 -16.23 0.83
CA PHE A 61 -5.82 -15.50 2.03
C PHE A 61 -5.92 -16.43 3.24
N GLY A 62 -5.08 -16.21 4.25
CA GLY A 62 -5.34 -16.75 5.57
C GLY A 62 -6.62 -16.19 6.17
N GLU A 63 -7.20 -16.93 7.12
CA GLU A 63 -8.50 -16.62 7.75
C GLU A 63 -8.60 -15.18 8.29
N GLN A 64 -7.49 -14.59 8.72
CA GLN A 64 -7.45 -13.24 9.28
C GLN A 64 -7.09 -12.16 8.25
N THR A 65 -6.27 -12.50 7.26
CA THR A 65 -5.70 -11.53 6.31
C THR A 65 -6.76 -10.92 5.39
N GLY A 66 -7.65 -11.76 4.83
CA GLY A 66 -8.73 -11.28 3.95
C GLY A 66 -9.71 -10.34 4.67
N PRO A 67 -10.29 -10.75 5.81
CA PRO A 67 -11.19 -9.90 6.58
C PRO A 67 -10.55 -8.59 7.04
N GLU A 68 -9.30 -8.60 7.50
CA GLU A 68 -8.61 -7.37 7.92
C GLU A 68 -8.49 -6.36 6.76
N ILE A 69 -8.13 -6.83 5.56
CA ILE A 69 -8.03 -5.98 4.36
C ILE A 69 -9.40 -5.42 3.97
N LEU A 70 -10.45 -6.24 4.01
CA LEU A 70 -11.80 -5.79 3.69
C LEU A 70 -12.31 -4.76 4.70
N GLU A 71 -12.17 -5.03 6.00
CA GLU A 71 -12.66 -4.17 7.08
C GLU A 71 -12.00 -2.79 7.02
N ARG A 72 -10.68 -2.74 6.82
CA ARG A 72 -9.92 -1.49 6.83
C ARG A 72 -9.87 -0.81 5.47
N GLY A 73 -9.54 -1.55 4.41
CA GLY A 73 -9.31 -1.00 3.07
C GLY A 73 -10.57 -0.83 2.23
N TYR A 74 -11.62 -1.61 2.51
CA TYR A 74 -12.84 -1.68 1.70
C TYR A 74 -14.13 -1.70 2.55
N PRO A 75 -14.33 -0.72 3.46
CA PRO A 75 -15.41 -0.78 4.47
C PRO A 75 -16.84 -0.82 3.90
N VAL A 76 -17.12 -0.21 2.75
CA VAL A 76 -18.41 -0.27 2.04
C VAL A 76 -18.64 -1.65 1.46
N LEU A 77 -17.59 -2.24 0.88
CA LEU A 77 -17.65 -3.61 0.37
C LEU A 77 -17.82 -4.61 1.51
N SER A 78 -17.03 -4.48 2.58
CA SER A 78 -17.12 -5.30 3.79
C SER A 78 -18.56 -5.33 4.34
N LYS A 79 -19.18 -4.16 4.54
CA LYS A 79 -20.59 -4.06 4.98
C LYS A 79 -21.59 -4.69 4.02
N THR A 80 -21.32 -4.60 2.72
CA THR A 80 -22.20 -5.22 1.71
C THR A 80 -22.14 -6.74 1.81
N LEU A 81 -20.95 -7.29 2.07
CA LEU A 81 -20.71 -8.73 2.20
C LEU A 81 -21.23 -9.33 3.52
N GLU A 82 -21.49 -8.51 4.54
CA GLU A 82 -22.15 -8.95 5.78
C GLU A 82 -23.64 -9.29 5.61
N SER A 83 -24.24 -8.89 4.49
CA SER A 83 -25.65 -9.22 4.18
C SER A 83 -25.86 -10.72 4.01
N GLU A 84 -27.03 -11.23 4.41
CA GLU A 84 -27.42 -12.64 4.23
C GLU A 84 -27.28 -13.13 2.78
N ALA A 85 -27.41 -12.21 1.81
CA ALA A 85 -27.23 -12.50 0.38
C ALA A 85 -25.80 -12.95 0.01
N PHE A 86 -24.82 -12.68 0.88
CA PHE A 86 -23.40 -12.96 0.69
C PHE A 86 -22.82 -13.80 1.84
N ALA A 87 -23.66 -14.50 2.61
CA ALA A 87 -23.21 -15.30 3.76
C ALA A 87 -22.20 -16.42 3.39
N GLU A 88 -22.20 -16.87 2.13
CA GLU A 88 -21.22 -17.82 1.59
C GLU A 88 -20.06 -17.12 0.85
N HIS A 89 -19.93 -15.79 0.93
CA HIS A 89 -18.91 -15.07 0.18
C HIS A 89 -17.51 -15.54 0.56
N VAL A 90 -16.79 -16.00 -0.46
CA VAL A 90 -15.40 -16.41 -0.31
C VAL A 90 -14.53 -15.28 -0.83
N ILE A 91 -13.59 -14.80 0.00
CA ILE A 91 -12.57 -13.81 -0.37
C ILE A 91 -11.51 -14.45 -1.31
N GLU A 92 -11.61 -15.77 -1.55
CA GLU A 92 -10.67 -16.55 -2.33
C GLU A 92 -10.84 -16.35 -3.84
N GLY A 93 -9.71 -16.27 -4.54
CA GLY A 93 -9.64 -16.39 -5.99
C GLY A 93 -9.80 -17.84 -6.42
N GLY A 94 -10.99 -18.41 -6.23
CA GLY A 94 -11.34 -19.66 -6.88
C GLY A 94 -11.20 -19.54 -8.40
N ALA A 95 -10.90 -20.65 -9.09
CA ALA A 95 -10.80 -20.66 -10.55
C ALA A 95 -12.11 -20.25 -11.24
N ASP A 96 -13.25 -20.39 -10.54
CA ASP A 96 -14.57 -19.95 -10.98
C ASP A 96 -15.06 -18.77 -10.13
N PRO A 97 -15.51 -17.66 -10.74
CA PRO A 97 -16.16 -16.58 -10.02
C PRO A 97 -17.40 -17.10 -9.30
N GLN A 98 -17.56 -16.72 -8.03
CA GLN A 98 -18.78 -17.02 -7.29
C GLN A 98 -19.98 -16.39 -8.01
N LYS A 99 -20.92 -17.22 -8.43
CA LYS A 99 -22.09 -16.79 -9.20
C LYS A 99 -23.21 -16.41 -8.25
N TYR A 100 -23.44 -15.11 -8.13
CA TYR A 100 -24.59 -14.57 -7.43
C TYR A 100 -25.77 -14.35 -8.39
N GLY A 101 -26.96 -14.14 -7.84
CA GLY A 101 -28.11 -13.67 -8.64
C GLY A 101 -27.84 -12.29 -9.23
N SER A 102 -28.69 -11.86 -10.18
CA SER A 102 -28.50 -10.60 -10.90
C SER A 102 -28.60 -9.37 -9.99
N ALA A 103 -29.45 -9.42 -8.95
CA ALA A 103 -29.64 -8.33 -8.01
C ALA A 103 -28.43 -8.21 -7.06
N GLU A 104 -27.94 -9.33 -6.56
CA GLU A 104 -26.76 -9.43 -5.70
C GLU A 104 -25.50 -9.02 -6.44
N THR A 105 -25.34 -9.45 -7.69
CA THR A 105 -24.22 -9.02 -8.55
C THR A 105 -24.21 -7.50 -8.76
N GLU A 106 -25.37 -6.89 -8.96
CA GLU A 106 -25.49 -5.43 -9.10
C GLU A 106 -25.20 -4.70 -7.78
N MET A 107 -25.64 -5.24 -6.65
CA MET A 107 -25.30 -4.70 -5.32
C MET A 107 -23.78 -4.74 -5.08
N LEU A 108 -23.15 -5.89 -5.36
CA LEU A 108 -21.71 -6.07 -5.23
C LEU A 108 -20.95 -5.10 -6.14
N ARG A 109 -21.39 -4.97 -7.40
CA ARG A 109 -20.79 -4.05 -8.36
C ARG A 109 -20.83 -2.60 -7.87
N LYS A 110 -21.98 -2.15 -7.36
CA LYS A 110 -22.11 -0.79 -6.80
C LYS A 110 -21.21 -0.57 -5.60
N ALA A 111 -21.06 -1.56 -4.72
CA ALA A 111 -20.15 -1.46 -3.59
C ALA A 111 -18.69 -1.34 -4.05
N VAL A 112 -18.28 -2.13 -5.05
CA VAL A 112 -16.94 -2.07 -5.64
C VAL A 112 -16.69 -0.71 -6.33
N GLU A 113 -17.66 -0.21 -7.08
CA GLU A 113 -17.56 1.12 -7.71
C GLU A 113 -17.44 2.23 -6.65
N ALA A 114 -18.24 2.17 -5.58
CA ALA A 114 -18.16 3.12 -4.47
C ALA A 114 -16.79 3.09 -3.77
N GLU A 115 -16.22 1.90 -3.54
CA GLU A 115 -14.88 1.78 -2.95
C GLU A 115 -13.75 2.32 -3.85
N ARG A 116 -13.89 2.12 -5.17
CA ARG A 116 -12.96 2.70 -6.13
C ARG A 116 -13.07 4.22 -6.16
N ASP A 117 -14.27 4.77 -6.02
CA ASP A 117 -14.50 6.21 -6.03
C ASP A 117 -14.10 6.91 -4.71
N ARG A 118 -14.15 6.18 -3.59
CA ARG A 118 -13.92 6.70 -2.23
C ARG A 118 -12.62 7.48 -2.07
N LEU A 119 -11.55 7.02 -2.73
CA LEU A 119 -10.20 7.56 -2.59
C LEU A 119 -9.66 8.24 -3.86
N LYS A 120 -10.50 8.47 -4.88
CA LYS A 120 -10.06 9.14 -6.12
C LYS A 120 -9.62 10.58 -5.93
N SER A 121 -10.15 11.26 -4.92
CA SER A 121 -9.80 12.64 -4.58
C SER A 121 -8.59 12.75 -3.65
N PHE A 122 -7.90 11.63 -3.36
CA PHE A 122 -6.71 11.63 -2.53
C PHE A 122 -5.64 12.59 -3.08
N GLN A 123 -5.06 13.39 -2.20
CA GLN A 123 -3.96 14.29 -2.51
C GLN A 123 -2.71 13.78 -1.81
N ARG A 124 -1.66 13.56 -2.60
CA ARG A 124 -0.35 13.13 -2.12
C ARG A 124 0.25 14.11 -1.10
N THR A 125 1.00 13.56 -0.17
CA THR A 125 1.77 14.30 0.82
C THR A 125 2.96 14.96 0.14
N SER A 126 3.14 16.26 0.43
CA SER A 126 4.31 17.00 -0.06
C SER A 126 5.54 16.71 0.79
N ALA A 127 6.71 16.60 0.15
CA ALA A 127 7.99 16.53 0.83
C ALA A 127 8.19 17.73 1.79
N THR A 128 8.92 17.49 2.87
CA THR A 128 9.06 18.43 3.99
C THR A 128 9.87 19.66 3.61
N THR A 129 10.94 19.47 2.82
CA THR A 129 11.85 20.56 2.44
C THR A 129 11.45 21.21 1.11
N GLU A 130 11.72 22.51 0.92
CA GLU A 130 11.46 23.18 -0.38
C GLU A 130 12.21 22.51 -1.53
N ARG A 131 13.46 22.09 -1.28
CA ARG A 131 14.23 21.34 -2.27
C ARG A 131 13.65 19.95 -2.53
N GLY A 132 13.10 19.31 -1.50
CA GLY A 132 12.31 18.09 -1.62
C GLY A 132 11.07 18.30 -2.48
N LYS A 133 10.29 19.36 -2.26
CA LYS A 133 9.08 19.66 -3.07
C LYS A 133 9.40 19.89 -4.54
N GLU A 134 10.54 20.49 -4.86
CA GLU A 134 11.04 20.58 -6.24
C GLU A 134 11.36 19.19 -6.79
N LEU A 135 12.15 18.40 -6.05
CA LEU A 135 12.56 17.07 -6.46
C LEU A 135 11.36 16.12 -6.63
N GLN A 136 10.36 16.21 -5.76
CA GLN A 136 9.12 15.44 -5.85
C GLN A 136 8.33 15.78 -7.12
N ARG A 137 8.29 17.05 -7.51
CA ARG A 137 7.65 17.48 -8.77
C ARG A 137 8.38 16.96 -10.00
N GLU A 138 9.69 16.79 -9.93
CA GLU A 138 10.52 16.29 -11.03
C GLU A 138 10.48 14.76 -11.15
N LEU A 139 10.54 14.04 -10.03
CA LEU A 139 10.67 12.58 -10.00
C LEU A 139 9.34 11.82 -9.89
N GLY A 140 8.30 12.46 -9.34
CA GLY A 140 6.98 11.83 -9.17
C GLY A 140 6.82 10.94 -7.93
N GLY A 141 7.85 10.69 -7.13
CA GLY A 141 7.76 9.82 -5.95
C GLY A 141 7.00 10.38 -4.74
N SER A 142 6.81 9.54 -3.73
CA SER A 142 6.23 9.90 -2.43
C SER A 142 7.06 10.98 -1.73
N GLY A 143 6.40 11.80 -0.90
CA GLY A 143 7.09 12.78 -0.07
C GLY A 143 8.14 12.13 0.85
N ALA A 144 7.80 10.97 1.42
CA ALA A 144 8.69 10.19 2.29
C ALA A 144 9.96 9.72 1.57
N TYR A 145 9.82 9.16 0.36
CA TYR A 145 10.96 8.73 -0.44
C TYR A 145 11.90 9.89 -0.79
N VAL A 146 11.32 11.01 -1.22
CA VAL A 146 12.08 12.22 -1.57
C VAL A 146 12.82 12.78 -0.35
N ASP A 147 12.17 12.83 0.81
CA ASP A 147 12.81 13.30 2.04
C ASP A 147 13.95 12.36 2.47
N ALA A 148 13.79 11.04 2.33
CA ALA A 148 14.84 10.07 2.59
C ALA A 148 16.06 10.27 1.67
N ILE A 149 15.85 10.57 0.38
CA ILE A 149 16.94 10.93 -0.54
C ILE A 149 17.66 12.19 -0.08
N VAL A 150 16.91 13.25 0.25
CA VAL A 150 17.47 14.53 0.69
C VAL A 150 18.31 14.34 1.95
N GLU A 151 17.81 13.58 2.93
CA GLU A 151 18.53 13.27 4.16
C GLU A 151 19.80 12.47 3.90
N GLN A 152 19.75 11.46 3.04
CA GLN A 152 20.92 10.65 2.71
C GLN A 152 22.03 11.49 2.05
N VAL A 153 21.64 12.40 1.14
CA VAL A 153 22.58 13.32 0.48
C VAL A 153 23.14 14.36 1.47
N ALA A 154 22.29 14.93 2.32
CA ALA A 154 22.69 15.89 3.35
C ALA A 154 23.70 15.25 4.32
N SER A 155 23.40 14.05 4.80
CA SER A 155 24.27 13.26 5.68
C SER A 155 25.63 12.97 5.04
N LYS A 156 25.66 12.59 3.76
CA LYS A 156 26.91 12.36 3.01
C LYS A 156 27.74 13.64 2.89
N ARG A 157 27.11 14.80 2.66
CA ARG A 157 27.79 16.10 2.59
C ARG A 157 28.34 16.53 3.95
N LEU A 158 27.55 16.37 5.01
CA LEU A 158 27.99 16.68 6.38
C LEU A 158 29.21 15.85 6.79
N ARG A 159 29.21 14.53 6.52
CA ARG A 159 30.37 13.66 6.79
C ARG A 159 31.63 14.08 6.01
N ARG A 160 31.48 14.61 4.79
CA ARG A 160 32.62 15.14 4.01
C ARG A 160 33.11 16.50 4.52
N CYS A 161 32.27 17.23 5.24
CA CYS A 161 32.55 18.57 5.77
C CYS A 161 32.93 18.56 7.27
N GLU A 162 33.12 17.39 7.90
CA GLU A 162 33.62 17.34 9.27
C GLU A 162 34.94 18.11 9.36
N PRO A 163 35.04 19.12 10.26
CA PRO A 163 36.19 19.99 10.31
C PRO A 163 37.42 19.19 10.71
N GLY A 164 38.42 19.15 9.82
CA GLY A 164 39.73 18.61 10.13
C GLY A 164 40.19 19.15 11.49
N LYS A 165 40.59 18.23 12.39
CA LYS A 165 41.15 18.55 13.71
C LYS A 165 42.05 19.78 13.59
N LYS A 166 41.66 20.90 14.22
CA LYS A 166 42.53 22.06 14.37
C LYS A 166 43.76 21.64 15.17
N ASN A 167 44.84 21.27 14.50
CA ASN A 167 46.16 21.18 15.11
C ASN A 167 46.51 22.60 15.58
N LYS A 168 46.53 22.81 16.90
CA LYS A 168 47.11 24.02 17.49
C LYS A 168 48.60 24.03 17.15
N PRO A 169 49.14 25.08 16.52
CA PRO A 169 50.58 25.22 16.36
C PRO A 169 51.21 25.46 17.74
N ASN A 170 52.30 24.72 18.03
CA ASN A 170 53.18 24.93 19.18
C ASN A 170 53.96 26.24 19.05
#